data_AF-A0A7J9C5J3-F1
#
_entry.id   AF-A0A7J9C5J3-F1
#
_cell.length_a   1.000
_cell.length_b   1.000
_cell.length_c   1.000
_cell.angle_alpha   90.00
_cell.angle_beta   90.00
_cell.angle_gamma   90.00
#
_symmetry.space_group_name_H-M   'P 1'
#
loop_
_entity.id
_entity.type
_entity.pdbx_description
1 polymer ?
#
loop_
_entity_poly.entity_id
_entity_poly.type
_entity_poly.pdbx_seq_one_letter_code
_entity_poly.pdbx_strand_id
1 'polypeptide(L)' 'MGCDSVHDYQPPCPNNIVDASKAVWKALGFLEKNWGEMDIYWSDTD' A
#
# COMPACT_ATOMS: atom_id res chain seq x y z
N MET A 1 9.61 -2.97 -12.43
CA MET A 1 9.09 -2.60 -13.78
C MET A 1 8.02 -1.55 -13.57
N GLY A 2 7.79 -0.65 -14.53
CA GLY A 2 6.87 0.48 -14.40
C GLY A 2 7.14 1.51 -15.50
N CYS A 3 6.32 2.56 -15.55
CA CYS A 3 6.37 3.60 -16.59
C CYS A 3 6.21 3.06 -18.03
N ASP A 4 5.50 1.96 -18.19
CA ASP A 4 5.22 1.32 -19.48
C ASP A 4 3.73 1.01 -19.63
N SER A 5 3.31 0.59 -20.83
CA SER A 5 1.88 0.39 -21.12
C SER A 5 1.24 -0.81 -20.43
N VAL A 6 2.03 -1.81 -19.99
CA VAL A 6 1.48 -2.96 -19.25
C VAL A 6 1.25 -2.66 -17.77
N HIS A 7 1.84 -1.58 -17.26
CA HIS A 7 1.62 -1.06 -15.90
C HIS A 7 0.83 0.26 -15.88
N ASP A 8 0.05 0.56 -16.92
CA ASP A 8 -0.73 1.81 -17.06
C ASP A 8 0.10 3.09 -16.86
N TYR A 9 1.38 3.05 -17.22
CA TYR A 9 2.36 4.12 -17.00
C TYR A 9 2.54 4.55 -15.53
N GLN A 10 2.06 3.75 -14.58
CA GLN A 10 2.31 3.97 -13.15
C GLN A 10 3.81 3.82 -12.87
N PRO A 11 4.38 4.62 -11.95
CA PRO A 11 5.77 4.47 -11.56
C PRO A 11 6.01 3.11 -10.89
N PRO A 12 7.26 2.60 -10.89
CA PRO A 12 7.61 1.43 -10.09
C PRO A 12 7.24 1.63 -8.61
N CYS A 13 6.71 0.59 -7.98
CA CYS A 13 6.41 0.60 -6.55
C CYS A 13 7.69 0.86 -5.73
N PRO A 14 7.68 1.79 -4.74
CA PRO A 14 8.79 1.97 -3.83
C PRO A 14 9.11 0.67 -3.06
N ASN A 15 10.37 0.50 -2.67
CA ASN A 15 10.88 -0.77 -2.13
C ASN A 15 10.53 -1.04 -0.65
N ASN A 16 9.79 -0.14 -0.01
CA ASN A 16 9.41 -0.18 1.40
C ASN A 16 7.89 -0.11 1.62
N ILE A 17 7.10 -0.46 0.60
CA ILE A 17 5.63 -0.39 0.64
C ILE A 17 5.02 -1.74 1.00
N VAL A 18 4.07 -1.71 1.94
CA VAL A 18 3.09 -2.77 2.15
C VAL A 18 1.76 -2.29 1.57
N ASP A 19 1.38 -2.81 0.41
CA ASP A 19 0.14 -2.40 -0.26
C ASP A 19 -1.06 -3.13 0.34
N ALA A 20 -1.96 -2.37 0.97
CA ALA A 20 -2.96 -2.87 1.89
C ALA A 20 -4.38 -2.82 1.32
N SER A 21 -5.11 -3.94 1.43
CA SER A 21 -6.51 -4.00 1.01
C SER A 21 -7.45 -3.14 1.86
N LYS A 22 -8.66 -2.88 1.35
CA LYS A 22 -9.76 -2.20 2.07
C LYS A 22 -9.98 -2.77 3.48
N ALA A 23 -9.83 -4.09 3.66
CA ALA A 23 -10.05 -4.76 4.93
C ALA A 23 -8.94 -4.46 5.95
N VAL A 24 -7.68 -4.41 5.52
CA VAL A 24 -6.53 -4.12 6.38
C VAL A 24 -6.63 -2.71 6.96
N TRP A 25 -6.93 -1.71 6.12
CA TRP A 25 -7.13 -0.33 6.55
C TRP A 25 -8.25 -0.19 7.61
N LYS A 26 -9.35 -0.93 7.43
CA LYS A 26 -10.45 -0.97 8.40
C LYS A 26 -10.06 -1.66 9.70
N ALA A 27 -9.32 -2.77 9.63
CA ALA A 27 -8.86 -3.50 10.80
C ALA A 27 -7.88 -2.68 11.66
N LEU A 28 -7.08 -1.81 11.03
CA LEU A 28 -6.21 -0.85 11.71
C LEU A 28 -6.97 0.38 12.28
N GLY A 29 -8.28 0.50 12.03
CA GLY A 29 -9.12 1.56 12.58
C GLY A 29 -9.09 2.89 11.83
N PHE A 30 -8.57 2.92 10.60
CA PHE A 30 -8.49 4.16 9.82
C PHE A 30 -9.80 4.50 9.10
N LEU A 31 -10.22 5.76 9.21
CA LEU A 31 -11.35 6.30 8.45
C LEU A 31 -10.99 6.39 6.96
N GLU A 32 -11.93 6.03 6.07
CA GLU A 32 -11.71 6.02 4.60
C GLU A 32 -11.20 7.37 4.05
N LYS A 33 -11.60 8.49 4.67
CA LYS A 33 -11.13 9.84 4.30
C LYS A 33 -9.63 10.09 4.54
N ASN A 34 -8.98 9.24 5.32
CA ASN A 34 -7.56 9.34 5.67
C ASN A 34 -6.71 8.30 4.92
N TRP A 35 -7.28 7.60 3.93
CA TRP A 35 -6.55 6.59 3.18
C TRP A 35 -5.64 7.24 2.14
N GLY A 36 -4.51 6.59 1.88
CA GLY A 36 -3.40 7.10 1.10
C GLY A 36 -2.15 6.33 1.50
N GLU A 37 -1.18 7.02 2.09
CA GLU A 37 0.05 6.42 2.60
C GLU A 37 0.22 6.73 4.09
N MET A 38 0.88 5.82 4.81
CA MET A 38 1.25 6.02 6.22
C MET A 38 2.46 5.18 6.61
N ASP A 39 3.16 5.66 7.62
CA ASP A 39 4.24 4.90 8.25
C ASP A 39 3.66 3.75 9.09
N ILE A 40 4.13 2.54 8.81
CA ILE A 40 3.83 1.33 9.57
C ILE A 40 5.10 0.56 9.89
N TYR A 41 4.99 -0.36 10.83
CA TYR A 41 6.00 -1.36 11.11
C TYR A 41 5.36 -2.73 11.01
N TRP A 42 6.06 -3.68 10.42
CA TRP A 42 5.57 -5.04 10.25
C TRP A 42 6.69 -6.05 10.55
N SER A 43 6.27 -7.24 10.91
CA SER A 43 7.11 -8.43 11.02
C SER A 43 6.31 -9.60 10.46
N ASP A 44 6.99 -10.68 10.11
CA ASP A 44 6.30 -11.95 9.87
C ASP A 44 5.50 -12.35 11.13
N THR A 45 4.39 -13.04 10.90
CA THR A 45 3.62 -13.67 11.97
C THR A 45 4.26 -15.05 12.19
N ASP A 46 4.89 -15.27 13.34
CA ASP A 46 5.55 -16.54 13.68
C ASP A 46 4.70 -17.80 13.37
#